data_AF-A0A958KUN7-F1
#
_entry.id   AF-A0A958KUN7-F1
#
_cell.length_a   1.000
_cell.length_b   1.000
_cell.length_c   1.000
_cell.angle_alpha   90.00
_cell.angle_beta   90.00
_cell.angle_gamma   90.00
#
_symmetry.space_group_name_H-M   'P 1'
#
loop_
_entity.id
_entity.type
_entity.pdbx_description
1 polymer ?
#
loop_
_entity_poly.entity_id
_entity_poly.type
_entity_poly.pdbx_seq_one_letter_code
_entity_poly.pdbx_strand_id
1 'polypeptide(L)'
;MTSRRLLQSCILFTLLVLSSSLSWADNALEVTSISGASNHEIGSATTTPVIYGGVVGSTATCAAGTGTSSVLCNNCLFVETACNEKRVYPSTKLKINFKVITDISGTIFVGLSDAGANPVAISSGVTTSGTATAGGTGYVEIDWGTLCQEVYSDSSCGDPGTIDETFTIYISVEASQNFADANTKKISLRILAPDSAFGDNSIFTSGDPEPSSGFEDFKATPGDEKIDITEPAYAYSCKTIFKKVRFFYYPTPVPVTPFDVTTYGLTSSFYADFSLDSSCNATGIWSITGLENGVTYALRPSMIDIANNNIFLLSKTQMEGVADCDDGDPEVQKANCPYIATPGEVVGLLPEDLNCFIATAAYGSSFSPIVKTLRAFRNQFLLTNNIGRELTKFYYEYGPYGARFISDKPFVRVMTRILLTPPWAFAWLSIHYGLAGAFLIIFSMLAGVIYGVRESRRGSM
;
A
#
# COMPACT_ATOMS: atom_id res chain seq x y z
N MET A 1 62.49 -16.76 -37.36
CA MET A 1 61.67 -15.59 -37.80
C MET A 1 60.16 -15.84 -37.82
N THR A 2 59.69 -17.10 -37.76
CA THR A 2 58.27 -17.48 -37.87
C THR A 2 57.46 -17.38 -36.56
N SER A 3 58.07 -17.62 -35.39
CA SER A 3 57.37 -17.57 -34.10
C SER A 3 56.95 -16.16 -33.65
N ARG A 4 57.75 -15.12 -33.94
CA ARG A 4 57.39 -13.72 -33.60
C ARG A 4 56.22 -13.18 -34.42
N ARG A 5 56.04 -13.64 -35.67
CA ARG A 5 54.92 -13.20 -36.52
C ARG A 5 53.58 -13.79 -36.08
N LEU A 6 53.57 -15.04 -35.60
CA LEU A 6 52.38 -15.69 -35.05
C LEU A 6 51.91 -15.04 -33.74
N LEU A 7 52.86 -14.68 -32.84
CA LEU A 7 52.51 -13.98 -31.60
C LEU A 7 51.96 -12.57 -31.86
N GLN A 8 52.53 -11.86 -32.83
CA GLN A 8 52.10 -10.51 -33.21
C GLN A 8 50.72 -10.51 -33.89
N SER A 9 50.43 -11.53 -34.72
CA SER A 9 49.10 -11.73 -35.31
C SER A 9 48.07 -12.17 -34.28
N CYS A 10 48.40 -13.00 -33.29
CA CYS A 10 47.48 -13.34 -32.20
C CYS A 10 47.16 -12.12 -31.33
N ILE A 11 48.14 -11.29 -30.99
CA ILE A 11 47.93 -10.08 -30.18
C ILE A 11 47.08 -9.04 -30.95
N LEU A 12 47.33 -8.84 -32.26
CA LEU A 12 46.49 -7.98 -33.09
C LEU A 12 45.07 -8.52 -33.23
N PHE A 13 44.88 -9.84 -33.35
CA PHE A 13 43.55 -10.43 -33.48
C PHE A 13 42.76 -10.38 -32.17
N THR A 14 43.41 -10.55 -31.01
CA THR A 14 42.75 -10.31 -29.71
C THR A 14 42.44 -8.83 -29.47
N LEU A 15 43.28 -7.89 -29.91
CA LEU A 15 42.97 -6.45 -29.85
C LEU A 15 41.85 -6.04 -30.80
N LEU A 16 41.75 -6.65 -31.99
CA LEU A 16 40.66 -6.41 -32.94
C LEU A 16 39.33 -6.99 -32.42
N VAL A 17 39.34 -8.19 -31.85
CA VAL A 17 38.13 -8.84 -31.32
C VAL A 17 37.63 -8.16 -30.04
N LEU A 18 38.53 -7.64 -29.18
CA LEU A 18 38.13 -6.78 -28.07
C LEU A 18 37.63 -5.39 -28.50
N SER A 19 37.95 -4.91 -29.71
CA SER A 19 37.37 -3.66 -30.24
C SER A 19 36.00 -3.84 -30.88
N SER A 20 35.60 -5.07 -31.20
CA SER A 20 34.29 -5.40 -31.79
C SER A 20 33.22 -5.88 -30.80
N SER A 21 33.55 -5.95 -29.50
CA SER A 21 32.60 -6.36 -28.45
C SER A 21 32.41 -5.31 -27.35
N LEU A 22 32.89 -4.08 -27.54
CA LEU A 22 32.35 -2.93 -26.84
C LEU A 22 31.37 -2.24 -27.79
N SER A 23 30.10 -2.56 -27.68
CA SER A 23 29.06 -1.60 -28.07
C SER A 23 29.17 -0.43 -27.09
N TRP A 24 29.95 0.58 -27.43
CA TRP A 24 29.87 1.88 -26.75
C TRP A 24 28.48 2.40 -27.07
N ALA A 25 27.54 2.21 -26.14
CA ALA A 25 26.32 2.99 -26.11
C ALA A 25 26.69 4.41 -25.63
N ASP A 26 27.46 5.13 -26.44
CA ASP A 26 27.74 6.54 -26.25
C ASP A 26 26.47 7.30 -26.64
N ASN A 27 25.50 7.30 -25.74
CA ASN A 27 24.34 8.15 -25.86
C ASN A 27 24.84 9.61 -25.77
N ALA A 28 24.90 10.31 -26.90
CA ALA A 28 25.26 11.74 -26.95
C ALA A 28 24.40 12.61 -26.02
N LEU A 29 23.21 12.10 -25.64
CA LEU A 29 22.27 12.72 -24.72
C LEU A 29 21.93 11.80 -23.53
N GLU A 30 21.95 12.37 -22.34
CA GLU A 30 21.46 11.74 -21.11
C GLU A 30 20.20 12.47 -20.62
N VAL A 31 19.10 11.74 -20.40
CA VAL A 31 17.86 12.32 -19.87
C VAL A 31 18.04 12.59 -18.37
N THR A 32 17.89 13.85 -17.96
CA THR A 32 18.10 14.27 -16.57
C THR A 32 16.81 14.37 -15.78
N SER A 33 15.71 14.80 -16.40
CA SER A 33 14.41 14.90 -15.75
C SER A 33 13.26 14.94 -16.75
N ILE A 34 12.10 14.45 -16.33
CA ILE A 34 10.87 14.42 -17.11
C ILE A 34 9.76 15.07 -16.28
N SER A 35 9.00 15.99 -16.87
CA SER A 35 7.85 16.62 -16.24
C SER A 35 6.68 16.72 -17.22
N GLY A 36 5.46 16.85 -16.68
CA GLY A 36 4.25 16.87 -17.50
C GLY A 36 3.83 15.49 -18.01
N ALA A 37 4.21 14.40 -17.35
CA ALA A 37 3.72 13.04 -17.59
C ALA A 37 2.99 12.50 -16.35
N SER A 38 2.02 11.59 -16.54
CA SER A 38 1.28 10.99 -15.42
C SER A 38 2.15 10.11 -14.53
N ASN A 39 3.11 9.41 -15.14
CA ASN A 39 4.20 8.71 -14.47
C ASN A 39 5.42 8.64 -15.40
N HIS A 40 6.62 8.39 -14.85
CA HIS A 40 7.82 8.16 -15.64
C HIS A 40 8.87 7.34 -14.88
N GLU A 41 9.76 6.69 -15.61
CA GLU A 41 10.89 5.95 -15.08
C GLU A 41 12.15 6.37 -15.83
N ILE A 42 13.08 7.04 -15.13
CA ILE A 42 14.40 7.38 -15.68
C ILE A 42 15.31 6.23 -15.29
N GLY A 43 15.64 5.40 -16.28
CA GLY A 43 16.59 4.32 -16.10
C GLY A 43 18.03 4.81 -15.90
N SER A 44 18.90 3.92 -15.45
CA SER A 44 20.36 4.07 -15.55
C SER A 44 20.81 4.34 -17.00
N ALA A 45 22.07 4.73 -17.21
CA ALA A 45 22.63 5.05 -18.53
C ALA A 45 22.41 3.95 -19.62
N THR A 46 22.19 2.69 -19.22
CA THR A 46 21.99 1.53 -20.10
C THR A 46 20.53 1.15 -20.34
N THR A 47 19.58 1.79 -19.65
CA THR A 47 18.14 1.47 -19.71
C THR A 47 17.37 2.61 -20.35
N THR A 48 16.50 2.29 -21.31
CA THR A 48 15.65 3.27 -22.00
C THR A 48 14.67 3.91 -21.01
N PRO A 49 14.64 5.25 -20.88
CA PRO A 49 13.64 5.92 -20.06
C PRO A 49 12.22 5.64 -20.57
N VAL A 50 11.25 5.58 -19.67
CA VAL A 50 9.83 5.33 -20.00
C VAL A 50 8.95 6.46 -19.51
N ILE A 51 8.03 6.91 -20.36
CA ILE A 51 7.06 7.96 -20.10
C ILE A 51 5.66 7.37 -20.20
N TYR A 52 4.82 7.64 -19.20
CA TYR A 52 3.44 7.18 -19.14
C TYR A 52 2.47 8.37 -19.19
N GLY A 53 1.52 8.32 -20.12
CA GLY A 53 0.40 9.27 -20.22
C GLY A 53 -0.93 8.60 -19.89
N GLY A 54 -1.55 8.97 -18.77
CA GLY A 54 -2.86 8.47 -18.37
C GLY A 54 -3.98 9.34 -18.93
N VAL A 55 -4.82 8.77 -19.79
CA VAL A 55 -5.93 9.44 -20.48
C VAL A 55 -7.31 8.90 -20.09
N VAL A 56 -7.45 8.39 -18.85
CA VAL A 56 -8.70 7.91 -18.25
C VAL A 56 -9.66 9.02 -17.74
N GLY A 57 -10.93 8.95 -18.16
CA GLY A 57 -12.00 9.85 -17.74
C GLY A 57 -12.12 11.14 -18.57
N SER A 58 -13.12 11.98 -18.26
CA SER A 58 -13.44 13.17 -19.07
C SER A 58 -12.39 14.28 -18.99
N THR A 59 -12.07 14.88 -20.14
CA THR A 59 -11.23 16.09 -20.25
C THR A 59 -11.98 17.37 -19.87
N ALA A 60 -13.32 17.34 -19.80
CA ALA A 60 -14.13 18.50 -19.45
C ALA A 60 -13.84 19.01 -18.02
N THR A 61 -13.57 18.09 -17.09
CA THR A 61 -13.18 18.41 -15.70
C THR A 61 -11.86 19.19 -15.64
N CYS A 62 -10.99 19.00 -16.64
CA CYS A 62 -9.71 19.71 -16.77
C CYS A 62 -9.86 21.11 -17.38
N ALA A 63 -10.94 21.38 -18.12
CA ALA A 63 -11.20 22.69 -18.71
C ALA A 63 -11.78 23.70 -17.69
N ALA A 64 -12.36 23.22 -16.59
CA ALA A 64 -13.02 24.03 -15.56
C ALA A 64 -12.10 24.45 -14.39
N GLY A 65 -10.87 23.92 -14.32
CA GLY A 65 -9.91 24.17 -13.23
C GLY A 65 -8.79 25.12 -13.63
N THR A 66 -8.60 26.16 -12.81
CA THR A 66 -7.58 27.21 -12.88
C THR A 66 -6.13 26.72 -13.08
N GLY A 67 -5.42 27.24 -14.09
CA GLY A 67 -3.95 27.32 -14.08
C GLY A 67 -3.28 27.02 -15.41
N THR A 68 -2.55 28.01 -15.94
CA THR A 68 -1.49 27.96 -16.98
C THR A 68 -1.19 26.60 -17.66
N SER A 69 -1.24 26.58 -19.00
CA SER A 69 -0.98 25.51 -20.01
C SER A 69 0.28 24.63 -19.83
N SER A 70 0.54 24.10 -18.63
CA SER A 70 1.71 23.26 -18.31
C SER A 70 1.50 22.33 -17.10
N VAL A 71 0.39 22.44 -16.37
CA VAL A 71 0.14 21.68 -15.14
C VAL A 71 -0.76 20.48 -15.46
N LEU A 72 -0.42 19.29 -14.96
CA LEU A 72 -1.24 18.08 -15.11
C LEU A 72 -2.61 18.26 -14.45
N CYS A 73 -3.63 17.63 -15.02
CA CYS A 73 -5.00 17.73 -14.52
C CYS A 73 -5.27 16.67 -13.44
N ASN A 74 -5.93 17.05 -12.35
CA ASN A 74 -6.55 16.10 -11.44
C ASN A 74 -8.03 15.99 -11.76
N ASN A 75 -8.44 14.96 -12.51
CA ASN A 75 -9.85 14.72 -12.82
C ASN A 75 -10.49 13.71 -11.85
N CYS A 76 -9.81 13.31 -10.77
CA CYS A 76 -10.37 12.48 -9.70
C CYS A 76 -11.25 13.26 -8.71
N LEU A 77 -11.26 14.59 -8.81
CA LEU A 77 -12.07 15.43 -7.93
C LEU A 77 -13.56 15.26 -8.26
N PHE A 78 -14.34 14.85 -7.26
CA PHE A 78 -15.81 14.74 -7.34
C PHE A 78 -16.34 13.76 -8.41
N VAL A 79 -15.54 12.76 -8.79
CA VAL A 79 -15.99 11.69 -9.71
C VAL A 79 -15.98 10.33 -9.01
N GLU A 80 -16.95 9.49 -9.38
CA GLU A 80 -17.07 8.10 -8.90
C GLU A 80 -16.57 7.08 -9.93
N THR A 81 -16.08 7.58 -11.06
CA THR A 81 -15.65 6.79 -12.21
C THR A 81 -14.13 6.80 -12.34
N ALA A 82 -13.62 6.04 -13.30
CA ALA A 82 -12.19 5.95 -13.54
C ALA A 82 -11.59 7.36 -13.78
N CYS A 83 -10.45 7.64 -13.15
CA CYS A 83 -9.83 8.97 -13.14
C CYS A 83 -8.30 8.89 -13.02
N ASN A 84 -7.61 10.02 -13.12
CA ASN A 84 -6.17 10.15 -12.88
C ASN A 84 -5.86 11.51 -12.20
N GLU A 85 -5.14 11.46 -11.07
CA GLU A 85 -4.74 12.66 -10.31
C GLU A 85 -3.73 13.54 -11.07
N LYS A 86 -3.05 12.95 -12.05
CA LYS A 86 -2.04 13.53 -12.94
C LYS A 86 -2.39 13.22 -14.40
N ARG A 87 -3.66 13.37 -14.76
CA ARG A 87 -4.15 13.18 -16.12
C ARG A 87 -3.42 14.09 -17.11
N VAL A 88 -3.05 13.53 -18.27
CA VAL A 88 -2.57 14.32 -19.42
C VAL A 88 -3.75 14.82 -20.24
N TYR A 89 -3.65 16.04 -20.77
CA TYR A 89 -4.68 16.67 -21.62
C TYR A 89 -3.99 17.59 -22.65
N PRO A 90 -4.68 18.04 -23.70
CA PRO A 90 -4.05 18.58 -24.92
C PRO A 90 -3.04 19.69 -24.69
N SER A 91 -3.33 20.62 -23.77
CA SER A 91 -2.46 21.75 -23.49
C SER A 91 -1.38 21.48 -22.43
N THR A 92 -1.31 20.27 -21.88
CA THR A 92 -0.18 19.86 -21.05
C THR A 92 1.05 19.72 -21.92
N LYS A 93 2.19 20.19 -21.43
CA LYS A 93 3.48 20.02 -22.10
C LYS A 93 4.29 18.92 -21.45
N LEU A 94 4.64 17.91 -22.22
CA LEU A 94 5.66 16.93 -21.85
C LEU A 94 7.03 17.58 -22.01
N LYS A 95 7.75 17.79 -20.91
CA LYS A 95 9.11 18.36 -20.92
C LYS A 95 10.14 17.30 -20.55
N ILE A 96 11.11 17.11 -21.43
CA ILE A 96 12.22 16.18 -21.29
C ILE A 96 13.50 17.01 -21.25
N ASN A 97 14.14 17.09 -20.08
CA ASN A 97 15.43 17.75 -19.93
C ASN A 97 16.54 16.73 -20.15
N PHE A 98 17.61 17.17 -20.81
CA PHE A 98 18.75 16.32 -21.10
C PHE A 98 20.07 17.09 -20.94
N LYS A 99 21.13 16.31 -20.71
CA LYS A 99 22.51 16.75 -20.72
C LYS A 99 23.21 16.22 -21.96
N VAL A 100 24.02 17.07 -22.58
CA VAL A 100 24.87 16.72 -23.71
C VAL A 100 26.17 16.12 -23.18
N ILE A 101 26.46 14.87 -23.58
CA ILE A 101 27.61 14.12 -23.10
C ILE A 101 28.84 14.36 -23.99
N THR A 102 28.62 14.45 -25.30
CA THR A 102 29.65 14.70 -26.31
C THR A 102 29.28 15.90 -27.14
N ASP A 103 30.26 16.68 -27.61
CA ASP A 103 30.00 17.80 -28.53
C ASP A 103 29.23 17.30 -29.75
N ILE A 104 28.11 17.93 -30.04
CA ILE A 104 27.19 17.55 -31.12
C ILE A 104 26.87 18.79 -31.93
N SER A 105 27.19 18.80 -33.23
CA SER A 105 26.81 19.91 -34.12
C SER A 105 25.50 19.59 -34.82
N GLY A 106 24.46 20.39 -34.59
CA GLY A 106 23.18 20.19 -35.28
C GLY A 106 22.02 20.90 -34.60
N THR A 107 20.84 20.69 -35.15
CA THR A 107 19.56 21.10 -34.57
C THR A 107 18.87 19.90 -33.93
N ILE A 108 18.15 20.13 -32.84
CA ILE A 108 17.40 19.07 -32.16
C ILE A 108 16.14 18.76 -32.98
N PHE A 109 16.01 17.51 -33.41
CA PHE A 109 14.82 16.97 -34.04
C PHE A 109 14.14 15.95 -33.13
N VAL A 110 12.82 15.93 -33.20
CA VAL A 110 11.99 14.97 -32.46
C VAL A 110 11.25 14.11 -33.47
N GLY A 111 11.32 12.80 -33.25
CA GLY A 111 10.58 11.81 -34.03
C GLY A 111 9.73 10.94 -33.14
N LEU A 112 8.66 10.39 -33.70
CA LEU A 112 7.80 9.41 -33.05
C LEU A 112 7.66 8.18 -33.95
N SER A 113 7.67 7.00 -33.35
CA SER A 113 7.36 5.75 -34.05
C SER A 113 6.52 4.85 -33.17
N ASP A 114 5.66 4.06 -33.79
CA ASP A 114 5.14 2.83 -33.20
C ASP A 114 6.28 1.79 -33.05
N ALA A 115 5.96 0.66 -32.41
CA ALA A 115 6.91 -0.43 -32.24
C ALA A 115 7.23 -1.11 -33.60
N GLY A 116 8.31 -0.66 -34.25
CA GLY A 116 8.91 -1.32 -35.40
C GLY A 116 8.78 -0.60 -36.74
N ALA A 117 8.05 0.52 -36.84
CA ALA A 117 8.10 1.37 -38.03
C ALA A 117 9.30 2.35 -38.02
N ASN A 118 9.40 3.11 -39.12
CA ASN A 118 10.36 4.18 -39.25
C ASN A 118 9.83 5.43 -38.52
N PRO A 119 10.67 6.12 -37.73
CA PRO A 119 10.26 7.32 -37.03
C PRO A 119 9.86 8.45 -37.97
N VAL A 120 8.72 9.08 -37.66
CA VAL A 120 8.19 10.25 -38.35
C VAL A 120 8.56 11.49 -37.55
N ALA A 121 9.12 12.51 -38.21
CA ALA A 121 9.48 13.75 -37.56
C ALA A 121 8.23 14.53 -37.15
N ILE A 122 8.21 15.02 -35.90
CA ILE A 122 7.16 15.88 -35.37
C ILE A 122 7.71 17.27 -35.11
N SER A 123 7.11 18.29 -35.74
CA SER A 123 7.53 19.70 -35.60
C SER A 123 6.42 20.61 -35.08
N SER A 124 5.16 20.19 -35.15
CA SER A 124 4.03 20.96 -34.62
C SER A 124 3.87 20.71 -33.11
N GLY A 125 3.71 21.77 -32.32
CA GLY A 125 3.61 21.65 -30.85
C GLY A 125 4.90 21.17 -30.17
N VAL A 126 6.05 21.27 -30.86
CA VAL A 126 7.36 20.92 -30.32
C VAL A 126 8.19 22.20 -30.12
N THR A 127 8.74 22.37 -28.93
CA THR A 127 9.69 23.45 -28.60
C THR A 127 10.98 22.81 -28.10
N THR A 128 12.11 23.16 -28.72
CA THR A 128 13.43 22.66 -28.30
C THR A 128 14.32 23.80 -27.87
N SER A 129 15.22 23.53 -26.94
CA SER A 129 16.27 24.45 -26.51
C SER A 129 17.47 23.63 -26.04
N GLY A 130 18.67 24.17 -26.19
CA GLY A 130 19.87 23.51 -25.72
C GLY A 130 21.14 24.08 -26.30
N THR A 131 22.25 23.74 -25.67
CA THR A 131 23.60 24.04 -26.16
C THR A 131 24.21 22.78 -26.74
N ALA A 132 24.84 22.90 -27.91
CA ALA A 132 25.44 21.81 -28.68
C ALA A 132 26.83 21.37 -28.15
N THR A 133 27.16 21.72 -26.90
CA THR A 133 28.49 21.55 -26.31
C THR A 133 28.44 20.53 -25.19
N ALA A 134 29.46 19.69 -25.07
CA ALA A 134 29.62 18.72 -23.99
C ALA A 134 29.51 19.40 -22.63
N GLY A 135 28.68 18.84 -21.76
CA GLY A 135 28.32 19.43 -20.47
C GLY A 135 27.18 20.45 -20.53
N GLY A 136 26.74 20.84 -21.73
CA GLY A 136 25.56 21.66 -21.96
C GLY A 136 24.27 20.97 -21.54
N THR A 137 23.25 21.77 -21.23
CA THR A 137 21.90 21.29 -20.91
C THR A 137 20.91 21.78 -21.97
N GLY A 138 19.88 20.98 -22.22
CA GLY A 138 18.79 21.32 -23.12
C GLY A 138 17.48 20.68 -22.69
N TYR A 139 16.41 21.02 -23.40
CA TYR A 139 15.11 20.42 -23.23
C TYR A 139 14.37 20.25 -24.56
N VAL A 140 13.48 19.27 -24.59
CA VAL A 140 12.41 19.13 -25.56
C VAL A 140 11.08 19.27 -24.81
N GLU A 141 10.21 20.14 -25.29
CA GLU A 141 8.82 20.26 -24.87
C GLU A 141 7.91 19.83 -26.02
N ILE A 142 6.95 18.94 -25.75
CA ILE A 142 5.99 18.43 -26.72
C ILE A 142 4.58 18.61 -26.13
N ASP A 143 3.66 19.19 -26.88
CA ASP A 143 2.25 19.26 -26.50
C ASP A 143 1.63 17.86 -26.53
N TRP A 144 0.94 17.46 -25.46
CA TRP A 144 0.27 16.16 -25.42
C TRP A 144 -0.77 16.01 -26.53
N GLY A 145 -1.45 17.08 -26.93
CA GLY A 145 -2.37 17.05 -28.08
C GLY A 145 -1.70 16.61 -29.38
N THR A 146 -0.43 16.96 -29.61
CA THR A 146 0.35 16.44 -30.74
C THR A 146 0.59 14.94 -30.58
N LEU A 147 1.04 14.50 -29.41
CA LEU A 147 1.31 13.08 -29.16
C LEU A 147 0.05 12.22 -29.32
N CYS A 148 -1.08 12.64 -28.74
CA CYS A 148 -2.35 11.92 -28.86
C CYS A 148 -2.85 11.86 -30.31
N GLN A 149 -2.67 12.95 -31.08
CA GLN A 149 -2.99 12.97 -32.51
C GLN A 149 -2.17 11.97 -33.32
N GLU A 150 -0.86 11.86 -33.05
CA GLU A 150 0.02 10.94 -33.77
C GLU A 150 -0.17 9.47 -33.34
N VAL A 151 -0.48 9.23 -32.06
CA VAL A 151 -0.62 7.87 -31.50
C VAL A 151 -1.97 7.26 -31.86
N TYR A 152 -3.07 8.01 -31.74
CA TYR A 152 -4.42 7.46 -31.92
C TYR A 152 -5.42 8.41 -32.60
N SER A 153 -4.92 9.40 -33.36
CA SER A 153 -5.74 10.29 -34.20
C SER A 153 -6.75 11.19 -33.44
N ASP A 154 -6.47 11.51 -32.18
CA ASP A 154 -7.29 12.42 -31.37
C ASP A 154 -6.44 13.45 -30.63
N SER A 155 -6.44 14.70 -31.12
CA SER A 155 -5.74 15.82 -30.48
C SER A 155 -6.36 16.29 -29.16
N SER A 156 -7.58 15.85 -28.84
CA SER A 156 -8.24 16.19 -27.57
C SER A 156 -7.73 15.38 -26.38
N CYS A 157 -6.85 14.39 -26.63
CA CYS A 157 -6.42 13.42 -25.63
C CYS A 157 -7.61 12.90 -24.81
N GLY A 158 -8.71 12.59 -25.49
CA GLY A 158 -9.87 11.95 -24.88
C GLY A 158 -9.55 10.52 -24.49
N ASP A 159 -10.52 9.83 -23.90
CA ASP A 159 -10.43 8.41 -23.62
C ASP A 159 -10.65 7.62 -24.94
N PRO A 160 -9.61 6.99 -25.51
CA PRO A 160 -9.72 6.20 -26.73
C PRO A 160 -10.34 4.80 -26.50
N GLY A 161 -10.74 4.47 -25.27
CA GLY A 161 -11.05 3.11 -24.86
C GLY A 161 -9.77 2.35 -24.54
N THR A 162 -9.47 1.28 -25.28
CA THR A 162 -8.31 0.43 -24.96
C THR A 162 -7.06 0.86 -25.72
N ILE A 163 -6.05 1.40 -25.02
CA ILE A 163 -4.69 1.55 -25.54
C ILE A 163 -3.69 1.06 -24.49
N ASP A 164 -2.85 0.11 -24.90
CA ASP A 164 -1.66 -0.34 -24.15
C ASP A 164 -0.49 -0.65 -25.12
N GLU A 165 -0.33 0.21 -26.12
CA GLU A 165 0.76 0.09 -27.09
C GLU A 165 1.98 0.93 -26.66
N THR A 166 3.17 0.46 -27.04
CA THR A 166 4.42 1.16 -26.76
C THR A 166 4.92 1.88 -28.01
N PHE A 167 5.07 3.19 -27.89
CA PHE A 167 5.66 4.07 -28.88
C PHE A 167 7.09 4.44 -28.46
N THR A 168 7.89 4.94 -29.39
CA THR A 168 9.23 5.43 -29.12
C THR A 168 9.37 6.87 -29.57
N ILE A 169 9.75 7.74 -28.64
CA ILE A 169 10.20 9.11 -28.92
C ILE A 169 11.69 9.06 -29.22
N TYR A 170 12.07 9.67 -30.34
CA TYR A 170 13.44 9.82 -30.80
C TYR A 170 13.84 11.27 -30.65
N ILE A 171 14.91 11.53 -29.89
CA ILE A 171 15.54 12.86 -29.80
C ILE A 171 16.89 12.76 -30.49
N SER A 172 17.00 13.36 -31.67
CA SER A 172 18.22 13.38 -32.48
C SER A 172 18.79 14.79 -32.54
N VAL A 173 20.12 14.92 -32.58
CA VAL A 173 20.81 16.22 -32.72
C VAL A 173 21.69 16.17 -33.95
N GLU A 174 21.16 16.63 -35.07
CA GLU A 174 21.79 16.47 -36.38
C GLU A 174 21.48 17.63 -37.32
N ALA A 175 22.13 17.63 -38.49
CA ALA A 175 21.85 18.57 -39.57
C ALA A 175 20.59 18.21 -40.38
N SER A 176 20.14 16.96 -40.33
CA SER A 176 18.95 16.45 -41.01
C SER A 176 18.09 15.61 -40.07
N GLN A 177 16.79 15.44 -40.41
CA GLN A 177 15.85 14.59 -39.68
C GLN A 177 16.14 13.09 -39.87
N ASN A 178 17.36 12.65 -39.50
CA ASN A 178 17.75 11.26 -39.45
C ASN A 178 17.74 10.78 -37.99
N PHE A 179 17.11 9.64 -37.77
CA PHE A 179 16.90 9.03 -36.45
C PHE A 179 17.58 7.66 -36.34
N ALA A 180 18.35 7.26 -37.35
CA ALA A 180 19.07 5.99 -37.41
C ALA A 180 20.46 6.05 -36.73
N ASP A 181 20.91 7.24 -36.34
CA ASP A 181 22.30 7.49 -35.97
C ASP A 181 22.59 7.34 -34.47
N ALA A 182 23.89 7.21 -34.15
CA ALA A 182 24.41 7.08 -32.78
C ALA A 182 24.09 8.28 -31.87
N ASN A 183 23.73 9.44 -32.44
CA ASN A 183 23.35 10.64 -31.71
C ASN A 183 21.86 10.68 -31.33
N THR A 184 21.11 9.60 -31.60
CA THR A 184 19.68 9.55 -31.32
C THR A 184 19.40 8.88 -29.98
N LYS A 185 18.77 9.64 -29.06
CA LYS A 185 18.26 9.09 -27.81
C LYS A 185 16.84 8.57 -28.00
N LYS A 186 16.62 7.32 -27.60
CA LYS A 186 15.30 6.67 -27.59
C LYS A 186 14.68 6.76 -26.20
N ILE A 187 13.38 7.02 -26.15
CA ILE A 187 12.57 7.08 -24.94
C ILE A 187 11.26 6.34 -25.23
N SER A 188 10.86 5.41 -24.38
CA SER A 188 9.61 4.69 -24.54
C SER A 188 8.44 5.56 -24.07
N LEU A 189 7.37 5.62 -24.86
CA LEU A 189 6.12 6.30 -24.55
C LEU A 189 5.00 5.27 -24.49
N ARG A 190 4.25 5.24 -23.40
CA ARG A 190 3.02 4.43 -23.27
C ARG A 190 1.87 5.34 -22.88
N ILE A 191 0.83 5.34 -23.69
CA ILE A 191 -0.43 6.03 -23.37
C ILE A 191 -1.40 4.97 -22.91
N LEU A 192 -1.94 5.13 -21.70
CA LEU A 192 -2.83 4.15 -21.08
C LEU A 192 -4.21 4.76 -20.88
N ALA A 193 -5.18 4.00 -21.37
CA ALA A 193 -6.61 4.23 -21.24
C ALA A 193 -7.25 2.91 -20.77
N PRO A 194 -8.34 2.97 -19.99
CA PRO A 194 -8.92 1.78 -19.41
C PRO A 194 -9.65 0.99 -20.50
N ASP A 195 -9.61 -0.33 -20.43
CA ASP A 195 -10.46 -1.15 -21.28
C ASP A 195 -11.93 -0.72 -21.10
N SER A 196 -12.65 -0.52 -22.21
CA SER A 196 -14.10 -0.25 -22.19
C SER A 196 -14.91 -1.32 -21.45
N ALA A 197 -14.33 -2.52 -21.27
CA ALA A 197 -14.87 -3.60 -20.44
C ALA A 197 -14.87 -3.30 -18.93
N PHE A 198 -14.11 -2.31 -18.45
CA PHE A 198 -14.11 -1.83 -17.07
C PHE A 198 -15.12 -0.71 -16.83
N GLY A 199 -16.21 -0.67 -17.62
CA GLY A 199 -17.24 0.38 -17.56
C GLY A 199 -17.73 0.68 -16.14
N ASP A 200 -18.41 1.82 -15.97
CA ASP A 200 -18.83 2.51 -14.73
C ASP A 200 -19.34 1.65 -13.54
N ASN A 201 -19.57 0.35 -13.73
CA ASN A 201 -20.08 -0.60 -12.75
C ASN A 201 -19.49 -2.01 -12.98
N SER A 202 -18.20 -2.26 -12.73
CA SER A 202 -17.72 -3.64 -12.59
C SER A 202 -18.19 -4.21 -11.24
N ILE A 203 -19.45 -4.63 -11.27
CA ILE A 203 -20.26 -5.20 -10.20
C ILE A 203 -19.67 -6.57 -9.80
N PHE A 204 -19.44 -6.77 -8.51
CA PHE A 204 -19.54 -8.10 -7.92
C PHE A 204 -20.97 -8.27 -7.41
N THR A 205 -21.77 -9.09 -8.05
CA THR A 205 -22.83 -9.82 -7.37
C THR A 205 -22.43 -11.29 -7.40
N SER A 206 -22.81 -12.07 -6.39
CA SER A 206 -22.77 -13.53 -6.47
C SER A 206 -23.72 -13.99 -7.60
N GLY A 207 -23.31 -13.87 -8.86
CA GLY A 207 -24.17 -14.09 -10.03
C GLY A 207 -23.79 -13.33 -11.31
N ASP A 208 -22.94 -12.30 -11.26
CA ASP A 208 -22.44 -11.64 -12.48
C ASP A 208 -21.26 -12.42 -13.09
N PRO A 209 -21.08 -12.40 -14.43
CA PRO A 209 -19.91 -13.01 -15.05
C PRO A 209 -18.65 -12.29 -14.56
N GLU A 210 -17.82 -13.02 -13.81
CA GLU A 210 -16.53 -12.62 -13.25
C GLU A 210 -15.80 -11.58 -14.15
N PRO A 211 -15.30 -10.46 -13.60
CA PRO A 211 -14.45 -9.58 -14.37
C PRO A 211 -13.23 -10.37 -14.86
N SER A 212 -12.88 -10.26 -16.14
CA SER A 212 -11.75 -11.00 -16.69
C SER A 212 -10.39 -10.63 -16.06
N SER A 213 -10.32 -9.54 -15.29
CA SER A 213 -9.11 -9.03 -14.61
C SER A 213 -9.50 -8.01 -13.52
N GLY A 214 -8.94 -8.07 -12.29
CA GLY A 214 -9.35 -7.13 -11.22
C GLY A 214 -8.90 -7.47 -9.79
N PHE A 215 -9.12 -6.55 -8.85
CA PHE A 215 -9.12 -6.77 -7.39
C PHE A 215 -10.56 -7.08 -6.97
N GLU A 216 -10.82 -8.26 -6.43
CA GLU A 216 -12.18 -8.78 -6.31
C GLU A 216 -12.79 -8.53 -4.94
N ASP A 217 -12.08 -8.97 -3.90
CA ASP A 217 -12.60 -9.02 -2.55
C ASP A 217 -11.46 -8.85 -1.54
N PHE A 218 -11.82 -8.44 -0.33
CA PHE A 218 -10.92 -8.33 0.80
C PHE A 218 -11.70 -8.31 2.11
N LYS A 219 -11.01 -8.65 3.19
CA LYS A 219 -11.52 -8.52 4.55
C LYS A 219 -10.75 -7.47 5.32
N ALA A 220 -11.47 -6.48 5.83
CA ALA A 220 -10.96 -5.50 6.78
C ALA A 220 -10.94 -6.11 8.20
N THR A 221 -9.74 -6.34 8.76
CA THR A 221 -9.58 -6.83 10.13
C THR A 221 -9.09 -5.70 11.03
N PRO A 222 -9.82 -5.35 12.10
CA PRO A 222 -9.41 -4.26 13.00
C PRO A 222 -8.20 -4.65 13.84
N GLY A 223 -7.35 -3.67 14.13
CA GLY A 223 -6.26 -3.74 15.08
C GLY A 223 -6.08 -2.41 15.83
N ASP A 224 -5.03 -2.34 16.65
CA ASP A 224 -4.72 -1.13 17.42
C ASP A 224 -4.21 -0.02 16.49
N GLU A 225 -4.95 1.09 16.44
CA GLU A 225 -4.70 2.25 15.56
C GLU A 225 -4.52 1.86 14.09
N LYS A 226 -5.07 0.72 13.67
CA LYS A 226 -4.86 0.16 12.34
C LYS A 226 -5.98 -0.73 11.85
N ILE A 227 -6.04 -0.90 10.54
CA ILE A 227 -6.86 -1.92 9.85
C ILE A 227 -5.94 -2.75 8.98
N ASP A 228 -5.95 -4.06 9.19
CA ASP A 228 -5.23 -5.04 8.38
C ASP A 228 -6.16 -5.51 7.24
N ILE A 229 -5.64 -5.49 6.01
CA ILE A 229 -6.32 -6.00 4.84
C ILE A 229 -5.90 -7.45 4.64
N THR A 230 -6.87 -8.35 4.71
CA THR A 230 -6.66 -9.79 4.71
C THR A 230 -7.45 -10.46 3.60
N GLU A 231 -7.00 -11.64 3.16
CA GLU A 231 -7.66 -12.43 2.11
C GLU A 231 -7.96 -11.64 0.82
N PRO A 232 -6.98 -10.91 0.22
CA PRO A 232 -7.22 -10.23 -1.04
C PRO A 232 -7.46 -11.25 -2.16
N ALA A 233 -8.60 -11.15 -2.83
CA ALA A 233 -8.94 -11.94 -4.01
C ALA A 233 -8.68 -11.13 -5.29
N TYR A 234 -8.25 -11.82 -6.35
CA TYR A 234 -7.90 -11.23 -7.64
C TYR A 234 -8.44 -12.07 -8.79
N ALA A 235 -8.91 -11.42 -9.85
CA ALA A 235 -9.48 -12.11 -10.99
C ALA A 235 -8.43 -12.81 -11.87
N TYR A 236 -8.89 -13.85 -12.57
CA TYR A 236 -8.10 -14.89 -13.24
C TYR A 236 -7.03 -14.45 -14.26
N SER A 237 -7.01 -13.19 -14.72
CA SER A 237 -5.91 -12.69 -15.55
C SER A 237 -5.46 -11.29 -15.12
N CYS A 238 -4.37 -11.19 -14.36
CA CYS A 238 -3.82 -9.88 -14.11
C CYS A 238 -3.10 -9.34 -15.36
N LYS A 239 -3.51 -8.16 -15.82
CA LYS A 239 -2.74 -7.41 -16.83
C LYS A 239 -1.51 -6.81 -16.15
N THR A 240 -0.33 -6.96 -16.76
CA THR A 240 0.98 -6.43 -16.27
C THR A 240 1.04 -4.91 -16.16
N ILE A 241 -0.05 -4.20 -16.50
CA ILE A 241 -0.19 -2.76 -16.34
C ILE A 241 -0.55 -2.36 -14.92
N PHE A 242 -1.06 -3.27 -14.08
CA PHE A 242 -1.41 -2.94 -12.69
C PHE A 242 -0.18 -2.93 -11.80
N LYS A 243 -0.02 -1.86 -11.01
CA LYS A 243 1.18 -1.64 -10.18
C LYS A 243 0.86 -1.68 -8.69
N LYS A 244 -0.32 -1.23 -8.29
CA LYS A 244 -0.72 -1.13 -6.88
C LYS A 244 -2.24 -1.16 -6.72
N VAL A 245 -2.68 -1.54 -5.53
CA VAL A 245 -4.06 -1.36 -5.06
C VAL A 245 -4.07 -0.20 -4.07
N ARG A 246 -4.95 0.77 -4.31
CA ARG A 246 -5.18 1.93 -3.45
C ARG A 246 -6.44 1.72 -2.64
N PHE A 247 -6.36 1.72 -1.32
CA PHE A 247 -7.54 1.72 -0.45
C PHE A 247 -7.82 3.14 -0.01
N PHE A 248 -8.94 3.68 -0.46
CA PHE A 248 -9.51 4.89 0.12
C PHE A 248 -10.19 4.53 1.44
N TYR A 249 -9.98 5.33 2.49
CA TYR A 249 -10.53 5.07 3.81
C TYR A 249 -11.16 6.32 4.39
N TYR A 250 -12.37 6.21 4.93
CA TYR A 250 -13.12 7.36 5.41
C TYR A 250 -13.80 7.06 6.74
N PRO A 251 -13.76 7.99 7.71
CA PRO A 251 -14.53 7.84 8.93
C PRO A 251 -16.02 7.92 8.58
N THR A 252 -16.80 6.93 9.01
CA THR A 252 -18.24 6.87 8.76
C THR A 252 -19.00 6.68 10.08
N PRO A 253 -20.07 7.46 10.33
CA PRO A 253 -21.01 7.12 11.39
C PRO A 253 -21.74 5.81 11.06
N VAL A 254 -22.07 5.04 12.09
CA VAL A 254 -22.90 3.83 12.00
C VAL A 254 -24.33 4.20 12.45
N PRO A 255 -25.41 3.81 11.75
CA PRO A 255 -25.45 2.94 10.57
C PRO A 255 -24.86 3.63 9.33
N VAL A 256 -24.13 2.84 8.53
CA VAL A 256 -23.37 3.32 7.38
C VAL A 256 -24.36 3.89 6.37
N THR A 257 -24.39 5.21 6.22
CA THR A 257 -25.06 5.79 5.06
C THR A 257 -24.25 5.40 3.83
N PRO A 258 -24.90 5.09 2.69
CA PRO A 258 -24.22 4.80 1.43
C PRO A 258 -23.04 5.73 1.23
N PHE A 259 -21.88 5.17 0.83
CA PHE A 259 -20.66 5.92 0.53
C PHE A 259 -20.99 7.21 -0.23
N ASP A 260 -21.05 8.34 0.48
CA ASP A 260 -21.51 9.60 -0.08
C ASP A 260 -20.30 10.37 -0.61
N VAL A 261 -19.98 10.06 -1.87
CA VAL A 261 -18.87 10.66 -2.61
C VAL A 261 -19.11 12.13 -2.88
N THR A 262 -20.34 12.63 -2.72
CA THR A 262 -20.63 14.07 -2.80
C THR A 262 -20.14 14.82 -1.56
N THR A 263 -20.08 14.14 -0.40
CA THR A 263 -19.56 14.70 0.85
C THR A 263 -18.03 14.57 0.94
N TYR A 264 -17.43 13.48 0.42
CA TYR A 264 -16.00 13.19 0.64
C TYR A 264 -15.11 13.08 -0.60
N GLY A 265 -15.66 12.91 -1.81
CA GLY A 265 -14.89 12.73 -3.06
C GLY A 265 -13.88 11.57 -3.02
N LEU A 266 -13.25 11.27 -4.16
CA LEU A 266 -11.89 10.69 -4.13
C LEU A 266 -10.92 11.83 -3.78
N THR A 267 -11.02 12.35 -2.55
CA THR A 267 -10.09 13.39 -2.09
C THR A 267 -8.73 12.76 -1.80
N SER A 268 -7.68 13.40 -2.30
CA SER A 268 -6.31 12.87 -2.38
C SER A 268 -5.60 12.69 -1.03
N SER A 269 -6.29 12.77 0.10
CA SER A 269 -5.68 12.82 1.44
C SER A 269 -5.96 11.61 2.33
N PHE A 270 -6.90 10.72 1.97
CA PHE A 270 -7.23 9.54 2.79
C PHE A 270 -7.17 8.25 1.96
N TYR A 271 -5.95 7.87 1.56
CA TYR A 271 -5.72 6.60 0.90
C TYR A 271 -4.42 5.93 1.35
N ALA A 272 -4.37 4.60 1.21
CA ALA A 272 -3.19 3.79 1.41
C ALA A 272 -2.90 2.99 0.14
N ASP A 273 -1.66 3.06 -0.35
CA ASP A 273 -1.21 2.34 -1.55
C ASP A 273 -0.44 1.08 -1.17
N PHE A 274 -0.82 -0.04 -1.77
CA PHE A 274 -0.14 -1.32 -1.60
C PHE A 274 0.36 -1.86 -2.92
N SER A 275 1.66 -2.17 -2.98
CA SER A 275 2.31 -2.57 -4.23
C SER A 275 1.98 -4.01 -4.60
N LEU A 276 1.83 -4.22 -5.90
CA LEU A 276 1.65 -5.52 -6.53
C LEU A 276 2.97 -5.98 -7.17
N ASP A 277 3.21 -7.29 -7.19
CA ASP A 277 4.31 -7.86 -7.99
C ASP A 277 3.92 -8.00 -9.49
N SER A 278 4.83 -8.52 -10.31
CA SER A 278 4.59 -8.72 -11.76
C SER A 278 3.49 -9.74 -12.07
N SER A 279 3.07 -10.53 -11.10
CA SER A 279 1.96 -11.48 -11.17
C SER A 279 0.71 -10.96 -10.45
N CYS A 280 0.74 -9.69 -10.02
CA CYS A 280 -0.29 -9.00 -9.27
C CYS A 280 -0.65 -9.62 -7.93
N ASN A 281 0.31 -10.28 -7.29
CA ASN A 281 0.14 -10.68 -5.91
C ASN A 281 0.44 -9.50 -4.99
N ALA A 282 -0.28 -9.46 -3.87
CA ALA A 282 0.02 -8.58 -2.77
C ALA A 282 1.45 -8.79 -2.29
N THR A 283 2.24 -7.72 -2.25
CA THR A 283 3.58 -7.76 -1.65
C THR A 283 3.53 -7.27 -0.20
N GLY A 284 4.03 -8.08 0.72
CA GLY A 284 4.08 -7.75 2.15
C GLY A 284 2.74 -7.84 2.90
N ILE A 285 2.71 -7.29 4.11
CA ILE A 285 1.51 -7.18 4.94
C ILE A 285 0.83 -5.86 4.60
N TRP A 286 -0.48 -5.89 4.34
CA TRP A 286 -1.25 -4.71 4.02
C TRP A 286 -1.97 -4.20 5.28
N SER A 287 -1.51 -3.07 5.79
CA SER A 287 -2.09 -2.43 6.97
C SER A 287 -2.18 -0.92 6.76
N ILE A 288 -3.35 -0.36 7.06
CA ILE A 288 -3.55 1.09 7.16
C ILE A 288 -3.36 1.46 8.63
N THR A 289 -2.35 2.26 8.95
CA THR A 289 -1.96 2.62 10.33
C THR A 289 -2.20 4.09 10.62
N GLY A 290 -2.22 4.46 11.91
CA GLY A 290 -2.44 5.85 12.33
C GLY A 290 -3.92 6.23 12.29
N LEU A 291 -4.79 5.23 12.44
CA LEU A 291 -6.24 5.41 12.54
C LEU A 291 -6.65 5.64 13.99
N GLU A 292 -7.76 6.33 14.19
CA GLU A 292 -8.28 6.59 15.54
C GLU A 292 -9.07 5.37 16.05
N ASN A 293 -8.72 4.87 17.24
CA ASN A 293 -9.46 3.78 17.88
C ASN A 293 -10.89 4.21 18.24
N GLY A 294 -11.85 3.31 18.02
CA GLY A 294 -13.28 3.57 18.24
C GLY A 294 -13.99 4.31 17.09
N VAL A 295 -13.25 4.76 16.07
CA VAL A 295 -13.81 5.35 14.85
C VAL A 295 -13.99 4.26 13.79
N THR A 296 -15.18 4.17 13.21
CA THR A 296 -15.44 3.19 12.14
C THR A 296 -15.00 3.76 10.81
N TYR A 297 -14.20 3.00 10.06
CA TYR A 297 -13.75 3.38 8.72
C TYR A 297 -14.36 2.46 7.67
N ALA A 298 -14.81 3.05 6.57
CA ALA A 298 -15.18 2.34 5.36
C ALA A 298 -14.00 2.34 4.38
N LEU A 299 -13.68 1.16 3.84
CA LEU A 299 -12.59 0.96 2.88
C LEU A 299 -13.15 0.75 1.47
N ARG A 300 -12.58 1.47 0.51
CA ARG A 300 -12.88 1.32 -0.92
C ARG A 300 -11.58 1.11 -1.70
N PRO A 301 -11.32 -0.09 -2.23
CA PRO A 301 -10.15 -0.36 -3.04
C PRO A 301 -10.31 0.25 -4.44
N SER A 302 -9.17 0.56 -5.04
CA SER A 302 -9.01 0.87 -6.44
C SER A 302 -7.74 0.26 -7.01
N MET A 303 -7.84 -0.29 -8.22
CA MET A 303 -6.65 -0.68 -8.97
C MET A 303 -6.01 0.51 -9.65
N ILE A 304 -4.69 0.65 -9.44
CA ILE A 304 -3.88 1.68 -10.05
C ILE A 304 -2.90 1.06 -11.05
N ASP A 305 -2.91 1.57 -12.27
CA ASP A 305 -2.00 1.14 -13.32
C ASP A 305 -0.63 1.86 -13.29
N ILE A 306 0.25 1.48 -14.20
CA ILE A 306 1.59 2.07 -14.39
C ILE A 306 1.56 3.55 -14.82
N ALA A 307 0.45 4.07 -15.33
CA ALA A 307 0.24 5.49 -15.62
C ALA A 307 -0.41 6.26 -14.46
N ASN A 308 -0.59 5.63 -13.30
CA ASN A 308 -1.34 6.16 -12.14
C ASN A 308 -2.83 6.42 -12.42
N ASN A 309 -3.42 5.72 -13.39
CA ASN A 309 -4.87 5.74 -13.57
C ASN A 309 -5.55 4.93 -12.45
N ASN A 310 -6.61 5.49 -11.90
CA ASN A 310 -7.54 4.86 -10.97
C ASN A 310 -8.70 4.28 -11.79
N ILE A 311 -8.76 2.96 -11.93
CA ILE A 311 -9.64 2.31 -12.92
C ILE A 311 -10.77 1.51 -12.27
N PHE A 312 -10.47 0.75 -11.23
CA PHE A 312 -11.41 -0.24 -10.68
C PHE A 312 -11.95 0.19 -9.33
N LEU A 313 -13.03 0.96 -9.27
CA LEU A 313 -13.62 1.38 -8.01
C LEU A 313 -14.76 0.41 -7.63
N LEU A 314 -14.72 -0.21 -6.44
CA LEU A 314 -15.87 -0.99 -5.95
C LEU A 314 -17.14 -0.11 -6.01
N SER A 315 -18.24 -0.66 -6.54
CA SER A 315 -19.45 0.12 -6.82
C SER A 315 -20.17 0.54 -5.53
N LYS A 316 -20.85 1.68 -5.60
CA LYS A 316 -21.65 2.23 -4.49
C LYS A 316 -22.70 1.23 -4.01
N THR A 317 -23.34 0.49 -4.91
CA THR A 317 -24.44 -0.44 -4.60
C THR A 317 -24.00 -1.65 -3.78
N GLN A 318 -22.74 -2.10 -3.93
CA GLN A 318 -22.15 -3.14 -3.08
C GLN A 318 -21.73 -2.61 -1.71
N MET A 319 -21.32 -1.34 -1.64
CA MET A 319 -21.18 -0.63 -0.37
C MET A 319 -22.53 -0.23 0.26
N GLU A 320 -23.65 -0.35 -0.46
CA GLU A 320 -25.03 -0.07 0.01
C GLU A 320 -25.75 -1.31 0.53
N GLY A 321 -25.38 -2.53 0.09
CA GLY A 321 -25.83 -3.79 0.70
C GLY A 321 -25.46 -3.93 2.19
N VAL A 322 -24.58 -3.04 2.65
CA VAL A 322 -24.12 -2.73 4.01
C VAL A 322 -25.22 -2.04 4.85
N ALA A 323 -26.47 -1.98 4.37
CA ALA A 323 -27.63 -1.52 5.14
C ALA A 323 -27.92 -2.40 6.38
N ASP A 324 -27.34 -3.60 6.46
CA ASP A 324 -27.57 -4.62 7.51
C ASP A 324 -26.33 -4.88 8.39
N CYS A 325 -25.47 -3.87 8.57
CA CYS A 325 -24.31 -3.94 9.48
C CYS A 325 -24.64 -3.83 10.95
N ASP A 326 -25.91 -3.78 11.31
CA ASP A 326 -26.35 -3.65 12.69
C ASP A 326 -27.48 -4.65 12.98
N ASP A 327 -27.17 -5.94 12.86
CA ASP A 327 -28.06 -7.03 13.27
C ASP A 327 -27.87 -7.42 14.76
N GLY A 328 -27.01 -6.69 15.49
CA GLY A 328 -26.71 -6.98 16.90
C GLY A 328 -25.93 -8.28 17.16
N ASP A 329 -25.67 -9.11 16.13
CA ASP A 329 -24.82 -10.29 16.17
C ASP A 329 -23.44 -10.00 15.51
N PRO A 330 -22.33 -10.06 16.27
CA PRO A 330 -20.98 -9.80 15.75
C PRO A 330 -20.52 -10.76 14.63
N GLU A 331 -21.00 -12.00 14.59
CA GLU A 331 -20.64 -12.96 13.54
C GLU A 331 -21.40 -12.67 12.24
N VAL A 332 -22.66 -12.25 12.34
CA VAL A 332 -23.48 -11.85 11.18
C VAL A 332 -23.05 -10.49 10.62
N GLN A 333 -22.70 -9.54 11.50
CA GLN A 333 -22.14 -8.24 11.12
C GLN A 333 -20.84 -8.37 10.30
N LYS A 334 -19.97 -9.31 10.69
CA LYS A 334 -18.71 -9.59 9.97
C LYS A 334 -18.96 -10.26 8.60
N ALA A 335 -20.05 -11.01 8.46
CA ALA A 335 -20.45 -11.63 7.20
C ALA A 335 -21.11 -10.63 6.23
N ASN A 336 -21.88 -9.67 6.76
CA ASN A 336 -22.60 -8.69 5.96
C ASN A 336 -21.76 -7.46 5.58
N CYS A 337 -20.64 -7.21 6.29
CA CYS A 337 -19.89 -5.95 6.16
C CYS A 337 -18.35 -6.12 6.12
N PRO A 338 -17.81 -6.83 5.12
CA PRO A 338 -16.37 -7.15 5.03
C PRO A 338 -15.46 -5.92 4.79
N TYR A 339 -16.03 -4.80 4.35
CA TYR A 339 -15.30 -3.60 3.91
C TYR A 339 -15.24 -2.48 4.95
N ILE A 340 -15.82 -2.67 6.14
CA ILE A 340 -15.74 -1.72 7.25
C ILE A 340 -14.96 -2.33 8.41
N ALA A 341 -14.23 -1.48 9.15
CA ALA A 341 -13.60 -1.91 10.38
C ALA A 341 -13.47 -0.73 11.36
N THR A 342 -13.57 -1.05 12.65
CA THR A 342 -13.39 -0.11 13.75
C THR A 342 -12.10 -0.50 14.48
N PRO A 343 -10.99 0.23 14.31
CA PRO A 343 -9.77 0.03 15.08
C PRO A 343 -10.08 0.06 16.57
N GLY A 344 -9.40 -0.78 17.32
CA GLY A 344 -9.61 -0.90 18.75
C GLY A 344 -8.31 -1.25 19.44
N GLU A 345 -8.14 -0.74 20.65
CA GLU A 345 -6.95 -1.02 21.45
C GLU A 345 -6.77 -2.54 21.61
N VAL A 346 -5.61 -3.05 21.19
CA VAL A 346 -5.29 -4.47 21.37
C VAL A 346 -4.86 -4.67 22.82
N VAL A 347 -5.79 -5.12 23.66
CA VAL A 347 -5.49 -5.64 25.00
C VAL A 347 -4.92 -7.07 24.89
N GLY A 348 -3.80 -7.24 24.18
CA GLY A 348 -2.98 -8.46 24.14
C GLY A 348 -3.55 -9.67 23.39
N LEU A 349 -2.71 -10.27 22.54
CA LEU A 349 -2.99 -11.32 21.53
C LEU A 349 -3.35 -12.73 22.04
N LEU A 350 -4.38 -12.84 22.87
CA LEU A 350 -5.28 -14.00 23.00
C LEU A 350 -6.65 -13.41 23.37
N PRO A 351 -7.81 -14.07 23.08
CA PRO A 351 -9.12 -13.60 23.56
C PRO A 351 -8.96 -13.05 24.97
N GLU A 352 -9.51 -11.89 25.32
CA GLU A 352 -9.19 -11.21 26.59
C GLU A 352 -9.28 -12.15 27.81
N ASP A 353 -10.05 -13.24 27.69
CA ASP A 353 -10.18 -14.41 28.57
C ASP A 353 -8.95 -15.31 28.76
N LEU A 354 -7.87 -15.17 27.99
CA LEU A 354 -6.71 -16.08 27.98
C LEU A 354 -5.41 -15.45 28.52
N ASN A 355 -5.36 -14.13 28.72
CA ASN A 355 -4.13 -13.45 29.09
C ASN A 355 -3.91 -13.35 30.61
N CYS A 356 -3.15 -14.30 31.16
CA CYS A 356 -2.51 -14.19 32.48
C CYS A 356 -1.00 -14.42 32.33
N PHE A 357 -0.26 -13.42 31.82
CA PHE A 357 1.15 -13.52 31.45
C PHE A 357 2.05 -14.13 32.53
N ILE A 358 1.99 -13.60 33.77
CA ILE A 358 2.84 -14.04 34.89
C ILE A 358 2.51 -15.49 35.28
N ALA A 359 1.23 -15.85 35.36
CA ALA A 359 0.81 -17.19 35.74
C ALA A 359 1.11 -18.22 34.64
N THR A 360 0.90 -17.88 33.37
CA THR A 360 1.28 -18.71 32.23
C THR A 360 2.80 -18.93 32.18
N ALA A 361 3.61 -17.90 32.45
CA ALA A 361 5.07 -18.03 32.54
C ALA A 361 5.54 -18.95 33.68
N ALA A 362 4.85 -18.93 34.83
CA ALA A 362 5.19 -19.75 35.98
C ALA A 362 4.74 -21.22 35.84
N TYR A 363 3.55 -21.46 35.28
CA TYR A 363 2.95 -22.79 35.15
C TYR A 363 3.20 -23.46 33.79
N GLY A 364 3.72 -22.73 32.81
CA GLY A 364 4.09 -23.25 31.49
C GLY A 364 2.91 -23.57 30.57
N SER A 365 1.68 -23.29 30.99
CA SER A 365 0.48 -23.49 30.17
C SER A 365 -0.62 -22.50 30.56
N SER A 366 -1.24 -21.91 29.54
CA SER A 366 -2.42 -21.05 29.66
C SER A 366 -3.68 -21.83 30.04
N PHE A 367 -3.64 -23.17 30.05
CA PHE A 367 -4.76 -24.05 30.42
C PHE A 367 -4.64 -24.66 31.81
N SER A 368 -3.63 -24.26 32.59
CA SER A 368 -3.47 -24.71 33.98
C SER A 368 -4.73 -24.39 34.81
N PRO A 369 -5.23 -25.32 35.67
CA PRO A 369 -6.38 -25.08 36.54
C PRO A 369 -6.27 -23.79 37.35
N ILE A 370 -5.06 -23.48 37.85
CA ILE A 370 -4.77 -22.26 38.62
C ILE A 370 -5.00 -21.00 37.78
N VAL A 371 -4.57 -21.02 36.53
CA VAL A 371 -4.75 -19.91 35.59
C VAL A 371 -6.24 -19.72 35.28
N LYS A 372 -7.00 -20.81 35.11
CA LYS A 372 -8.46 -20.75 34.91
C LYS A 372 -9.19 -20.12 36.10
N THR A 373 -8.82 -20.49 37.34
CA THR A 373 -9.41 -19.90 38.55
C THR A 373 -9.15 -18.40 38.65
N LEU A 374 -7.91 -17.96 38.40
CA LEU A 374 -7.56 -16.54 38.44
C LEU A 374 -8.30 -15.72 37.37
N ARG A 375 -8.52 -16.29 36.18
CA ARG A 375 -9.33 -15.68 35.12
C ARG A 375 -10.79 -15.53 35.50
N ALA A 376 -11.40 -16.60 36.04
CA ALA A 376 -12.78 -16.54 36.50
C ALA A 376 -12.98 -15.46 37.57
N PHE A 377 -12.01 -15.33 38.49
CA PHE A 377 -12.03 -14.27 39.50
C PHE A 377 -11.92 -12.87 38.88
N ARG A 378 -11.01 -12.68 37.91
CA ARG A 378 -10.87 -11.41 37.18
C ARG A 378 -12.19 -11.02 36.50
N ASN A 379 -12.78 -11.96 35.76
CA ASN A 379 -13.99 -11.71 34.98
C ASN A 379 -15.20 -11.41 35.88
N GLN A 380 -15.36 -12.13 37.01
CA GLN A 380 -16.52 -11.97 37.89
C GLN A 380 -16.39 -10.77 38.86
N PHE A 381 -15.18 -10.43 39.30
CA PHE A 381 -15.00 -9.48 40.42
C PHE A 381 -14.11 -8.26 40.09
N LEU A 382 -13.10 -8.40 39.23
CA LEU A 382 -12.19 -7.29 38.93
C LEU A 382 -12.74 -6.38 37.82
N LEU A 383 -13.30 -6.94 36.74
CA LEU A 383 -13.82 -6.13 35.62
C LEU A 383 -15.11 -5.38 35.97
N THR A 384 -15.84 -5.84 36.99
CA THR A 384 -17.12 -5.26 37.42
C THR A 384 -16.98 -3.94 38.19
N ASN A 385 -15.77 -3.56 38.64
CA ASN A 385 -15.55 -2.37 39.47
C ASN A 385 -14.37 -1.51 38.98
N ASN A 386 -14.46 -0.18 39.14
CA ASN A 386 -13.45 0.77 38.62
C ASN A 386 -12.02 0.47 39.13
N ILE A 387 -11.88 0.14 40.42
CA ILE A 387 -10.57 -0.19 41.03
C ILE A 387 -10.00 -1.48 40.42
N GLY A 388 -10.84 -2.48 40.16
CA GLY A 388 -10.40 -3.74 39.58
C GLY A 388 -10.00 -3.60 38.11
N ARG A 389 -10.65 -2.70 37.35
CA ARG A 389 -10.24 -2.34 35.99
C ARG A 389 -8.88 -1.65 35.96
N GLU A 390 -8.61 -0.71 36.87
CA GLU A 390 -7.31 -0.04 36.96
C GLU A 390 -6.17 -1.00 37.33
N LEU A 391 -6.42 -1.90 38.28
CA LEU A 391 -5.48 -2.98 38.63
C LEU A 391 -5.20 -3.90 37.43
N THR A 392 -6.24 -4.21 36.67
CA THR A 392 -6.13 -5.05 35.47
C THR A 392 -5.34 -4.34 34.37
N LYS A 393 -5.57 -3.04 34.17
CA LYS A 393 -4.80 -2.21 33.24
C LYS A 393 -3.31 -2.19 33.58
N PHE A 394 -2.98 -1.93 34.85
CA PHE A 394 -1.60 -2.00 35.34
C PHE A 394 -0.97 -3.39 35.11
N TYR A 395 -1.74 -4.46 35.32
CA TYR A 395 -1.29 -5.82 35.04
C TYR A 395 -1.00 -6.06 33.55
N TYR A 396 -1.81 -5.53 32.64
CA TYR A 396 -1.59 -5.65 31.20
C TYR A 396 -0.40 -4.82 30.72
N GLU A 397 -0.16 -3.66 31.32
CA GLU A 397 0.97 -2.78 31.00
C GLU A 397 2.31 -3.40 31.44
N TYR A 398 2.41 -3.89 32.68
CA TYR A 398 3.67 -4.36 33.27
C TYR A 398 3.85 -5.88 33.25
N GLY A 399 2.77 -6.64 33.15
CA GLY A 399 2.75 -8.11 33.20
C GLY A 399 3.60 -8.81 32.13
N PRO A 400 3.60 -8.38 30.86
CA PRO A 400 4.44 -8.97 29.82
C PRO A 400 5.95 -8.89 30.12
N TYR A 401 6.42 -7.77 30.67
CA TYR A 401 7.82 -7.59 31.06
C TYR A 401 8.22 -8.56 32.18
N GLY A 402 7.36 -8.72 33.19
CA GLY A 402 7.57 -9.69 34.27
C GLY A 402 7.57 -11.14 33.77
N ALA A 403 6.64 -11.48 32.86
CA ALA A 403 6.52 -12.82 32.31
C ALA A 403 7.78 -13.27 31.53
N ARG A 404 8.37 -12.37 30.72
CA ARG A 404 9.64 -12.62 30.02
C ARG A 404 10.80 -12.90 30.98
N PHE A 405 10.85 -12.21 32.13
CA PHE A 405 11.90 -12.45 33.11
C PHE A 405 11.77 -13.81 33.82
N ILE A 406 10.54 -14.29 34.01
CA ILE A 406 10.18 -15.55 34.68
C ILE A 406 10.35 -16.75 33.75
N SER A 407 10.05 -16.61 32.45
CA SER A 407 10.04 -17.74 31.50
C SER A 407 11.39 -18.44 31.44
N ASP A 408 12.51 -17.73 31.60
CA ASP A 408 13.82 -18.32 31.29
C ASP A 408 14.55 -18.86 32.54
N LYS A 409 13.94 -18.73 33.73
CA LYS A 409 14.60 -19.04 35.02
C LYS A 409 13.79 -20.04 35.87
N PRO A 410 14.22 -21.31 35.98
CA PRO A 410 13.51 -22.34 36.76
C PRO A 410 13.29 -21.96 38.23
N PHE A 411 14.29 -21.38 38.89
CA PHE A 411 14.18 -20.94 40.28
C PHE A 411 13.12 -19.84 40.48
N VAL A 412 13.08 -18.86 39.56
CA VAL A 412 12.10 -17.77 39.61
C VAL A 412 10.69 -18.31 39.39
N ARG A 413 10.49 -19.26 38.47
CA ARG A 413 9.18 -19.93 38.30
C ARG A 413 8.66 -20.55 39.59
N VAL A 414 9.52 -21.23 40.37
CA VAL A 414 9.13 -21.83 41.65
C VAL A 414 8.72 -20.75 42.65
N MET A 415 9.51 -19.68 42.78
CA MET A 415 9.17 -18.55 43.64
C MET A 415 7.86 -17.88 43.24
N THR A 416 7.63 -17.68 41.93
CA THR A 416 6.38 -17.14 41.40
C THR A 416 5.18 -18.04 41.72
N ARG A 417 5.33 -19.37 41.67
CA ARG A 417 4.24 -20.31 42.06
C ARG A 417 3.89 -20.16 43.53
N ILE A 418 4.89 -20.08 44.41
CA ILE A 418 4.68 -19.85 45.85
C ILE A 418 3.95 -18.52 46.06
N LEU A 419 4.39 -17.45 45.41
CA LEU A 419 3.79 -16.12 45.52
C LEU A 419 2.37 -16.04 44.96
N LEU A 420 2.05 -16.82 43.92
CA LEU A 420 0.71 -16.89 43.32
C LEU A 420 -0.26 -17.79 44.10
N THR A 421 0.22 -18.60 45.06
CA THR A 421 -0.64 -19.53 45.80
C THR A 421 -1.67 -18.80 46.69
N PRO A 422 -1.32 -17.76 47.48
CA PRO A 422 -2.32 -17.03 48.28
C PRO A 422 -3.37 -16.30 47.42
N PRO A 423 -3.00 -15.54 46.36
CA PRO A 423 -3.98 -14.94 45.45
C PRO A 423 -4.90 -15.96 44.77
N TRP A 424 -4.36 -17.12 44.37
CA TRP A 424 -5.16 -18.19 43.80
C TRP A 424 -6.17 -18.76 44.81
N ALA A 425 -5.75 -19.02 46.06
CA ALA A 425 -6.63 -19.52 47.10
C ALA A 425 -7.76 -18.52 47.41
N PHE A 426 -7.44 -17.23 47.48
CA PHE A 426 -8.44 -16.17 47.64
C PHE A 426 -9.41 -16.10 46.47
N ALA A 427 -8.89 -16.17 45.23
CA ALA A 427 -9.70 -16.17 44.03
C ALA A 427 -10.68 -17.36 44.02
N TRP A 428 -10.19 -18.56 44.36
CA TRP A 428 -11.00 -19.76 44.46
C TRP A 428 -12.12 -19.61 45.50
N LEU A 429 -11.79 -19.11 46.70
CA LEU A 429 -12.78 -18.87 47.75
C LEU A 429 -13.84 -17.84 47.33
N SER A 430 -13.41 -16.77 46.67
CA SER A 430 -14.29 -15.69 46.23
C SER A 430 -15.30 -16.15 45.19
N ILE A 431 -14.91 -17.05 44.28
CA ILE A 431 -15.81 -17.60 43.27
C ILE A 431 -16.91 -18.48 43.91
N HIS A 432 -16.57 -19.25 44.95
CA HIS A 432 -17.52 -20.17 45.59
C HIS A 432 -18.41 -19.52 46.65
N TYR A 433 -17.89 -18.58 47.43
CA TYR A 433 -18.57 -17.99 48.60
C TYR A 433 -18.85 -16.49 48.46
N GLY A 434 -18.48 -15.88 47.33
CA GLY A 434 -18.52 -14.43 47.13
C GLY A 434 -17.38 -13.69 47.83
N LEU A 435 -17.11 -12.44 47.41
CA LEU A 435 -16.05 -11.59 47.98
C LEU A 435 -16.17 -11.44 49.51
N ALA A 436 -17.37 -11.13 50.00
CA ALA A 436 -17.60 -10.95 51.44
C ALA A 436 -17.37 -12.24 52.24
N GLY A 437 -17.84 -13.38 51.71
CA GLY A 437 -17.62 -14.70 52.32
C GLY A 437 -16.14 -15.06 52.37
N ALA A 438 -15.39 -14.77 51.29
CA ALA A 438 -13.95 -15.01 51.23
C ALA A 438 -13.17 -14.21 52.29
N PHE A 439 -13.49 -12.93 52.46
CA PHE A 439 -12.88 -12.12 53.51
C PHE A 439 -13.18 -12.67 54.91
N LEU A 440 -14.44 -13.02 55.21
CA LEU A 440 -14.81 -13.55 56.53
C LEU A 440 -14.09 -14.86 56.87
N ILE A 441 -13.95 -15.76 55.90
CA ILE A 441 -13.25 -17.03 56.11
C ILE A 441 -11.75 -16.78 56.35
N ILE A 442 -11.11 -15.90 55.59
CA ILE A 442 -9.70 -15.56 55.81
C ILE A 442 -9.48 -14.85 57.15
N PHE A 443 -10.33 -13.87 57.50
CA PHE A 443 -10.25 -13.17 58.78
C PHE A 443 -10.46 -14.11 59.97
N SER A 444 -11.38 -15.07 59.87
CA SER A 444 -11.58 -16.06 60.93
C SER A 444 -10.41 -17.02 61.08
N MET A 445 -9.79 -17.47 59.98
CA MET A 445 -8.56 -18.27 60.01
C MET A 445 -7.40 -17.50 60.63
N LEU A 446 -7.19 -16.24 60.23
CA LEU A 446 -6.13 -15.39 60.78
C LEU A 446 -6.34 -15.08 62.26
N ALA A 447 -7.58 -14.77 62.67
CA ALA A 447 -7.93 -14.55 64.06
C ALA A 447 -7.70 -15.81 64.90
N GLY A 448 -8.04 -16.99 64.38
CA GLY A 448 -7.78 -18.28 65.02
C GLY A 448 -6.30 -18.57 65.20
N VAL A 449 -5.47 -18.29 64.20
CA VAL A 449 -4.00 -18.43 64.30
C VAL A 449 -3.41 -17.44 65.31
N ILE A 450 -3.84 -16.17 65.28
CA ILE A 450 -3.37 -15.16 66.23
C ILE A 450 -3.78 -15.54 67.66
N TYR A 451 -5.01 -16.01 67.84
CA TYR A 451 -5.51 -16.48 69.13
C TYR A 451 -4.72 -17.71 69.61
N GLY A 452 -4.49 -18.69 68.74
CA GLY A 452 -3.71 -19.89 69.06
C GLY A 452 -2.24 -19.61 69.39
N VAL A 453 -1.60 -18.68 68.67
CA VAL A 453 -0.22 -18.25 68.96
C VAL A 453 -0.15 -17.45 70.26
N ARG A 454 -1.16 -16.63 70.57
CA ARG A 454 -1.27 -15.92 71.84
C ARG A 454 -1.48 -16.90 73.01
N GLU A 455 -2.31 -17.92 72.84
CA GLU A 455 -2.57 -18.93 73.87
C GLU A 455 -1.36 -19.84 74.11
N SER A 456 -0.66 -20.25 73.05
CA SER A 456 0.60 -21.01 73.16
C SER A 456 1.70 -20.23 73.89
N ARG A 457 1.77 -18.90 73.71
CA ARG A 457 2.67 -18.03 74.48
C ARG A 457 2.22 -17.84 75.94
N ARG A 458 0.93 -17.97 76.24
CA ARG A 458 0.36 -17.84 77.59
C ARG A 458 0.56 -19.10 78.44
N GLY A 459 0.61 -20.28 77.83
CA GLY A 459 0.91 -21.55 78.49
C GLY A 459 2.41 -21.85 78.68
N SER A 460 3.30 -20.95 78.28
CA SER A 460 4.76 -21.10 78.37
C SER A 460 5.43 -20.13 79.37
N MET A 461 4.64 -19.47 80.24
CA MET A 461 5.09 -18.62 81.35
C MET A 461 4.76 -19.23 82.70
#